data_AF-A0A6P6FW33-F1
#
_entry.id   AF-A0A6P6FW33-F1
#
_cell.length_a   1.000
_cell.length_b   1.000
_cell.length_c   1.000
_cell.angle_alpha   90.00
_cell.angle_beta   90.00
_cell.angle_gamma   90.00
#
_symmetry.space_group_name_H-M   'P 1'
#
loop_
_entity.id
_entity.type
_entity.pdbx_description
1 polymer ?
#
loop_
_entity_poly.entity_id
_entity_poly.type
_entity_poly.pdbx_seq_one_letter_code
_entity_poly.pdbx_strand_id
1 'polypeptide(L)'
;QVGLLNVDGYYNSLLSFIDKAVDEGFISPAARHIIVSAQTAQELMYKLEDYAPKHSGVAPKLSWEMEQQLGYNNAKADIAR
;
A
#
# COMPACT_ATOMS: atom_id res chain seq x y z
N GLN A 1 0.62 1.27 3.74
CA GLN A 1 1.31 2.58 3.72
C GLN A 1 2.81 2.36 3.70
N VAL A 2 3.57 3.34 3.22
CA VAL A 2 5.03 3.37 3.22
C VAL A 2 5.47 4.73 3.78
N GLY A 3 6.37 4.74 4.77
CA GLY A 3 6.95 5.95 5.32
C GLY A 3 8.22 6.37 4.59
N LEU A 4 8.36 7.65 4.26
CA LEU A 4 9.53 8.23 3.60
C LEU A 4 10.08 9.41 4.41
N LEU A 5 11.22 9.22 5.07
CA LEU A 5 11.90 10.29 5.80
C LEU A 5 12.65 11.20 4.82
N ASN A 6 12.14 12.41 4.63
CA ASN A 6 12.64 13.39 3.66
C ASN A 6 13.45 14.50 4.35
N VAL A 7 14.65 14.14 4.82
CA VAL A 7 15.58 15.09 5.46
C VAL A 7 16.05 16.11 4.42
N ASP A 8 15.94 17.39 4.74
CA ASP A 8 16.38 18.52 3.92
C ASP A 8 15.92 18.46 2.45
N GLY A 9 14.78 17.83 2.19
CA GLY A 9 14.21 17.72 0.86
C GLY A 9 14.94 16.75 -0.09
N TYR A 10 15.77 15.83 0.43
CA TYR A 10 16.50 14.85 -0.37
C TYR A 10 15.62 14.08 -1.38
N TYR A 11 14.39 13.75 -1.01
CA TYR A 11 13.42 13.03 -1.85
C TYR A 11 12.43 13.93 -2.59
N ASN A 12 12.61 15.25 -2.61
CA ASN A 12 11.69 16.17 -3.30
C ASN A 12 11.51 15.80 -4.78
N SER A 13 12.61 15.49 -5.48
CA SER A 13 12.55 15.09 -6.89
C SER A 13 11.72 13.82 -7.12
N LEU A 14 11.83 12.84 -6.20
CA LEU A 14 11.03 11.62 -6.26
C LEU A 14 9.55 11.91 -6.01
N LEU A 15 9.23 12.73 -4.99
CA LEU A 15 7.86 13.12 -4.68
C LEU A 15 7.22 13.87 -5.85
N SER A 16 7.94 14.83 -6.45
CA SER A 16 7.49 15.56 -7.64
C SER A 16 7.30 14.66 -8.86
N PHE A 17 8.16 13.65 -9.05
CA PHE A 17 7.97 12.66 -10.11
C PHE A 17 6.69 11.85 -9.92
N ILE A 18 6.38 11.46 -8.69
CA ILE A 18 5.13 10.76 -8.38
C ILE A 18 3.92 11.68 -8.59
N ASP A 19 4.00 12.94 -8.17
CA ASP A 19 2.95 13.94 -8.43
C ASP A 19 2.68 14.09 -9.92
N LYS A 20 3.73 14.19 -10.74
CA LYS A 20 3.62 14.20 -12.21
C LYS A 20 2.92 12.95 -12.76
N ALA A 21 3.27 11.76 -12.26
CA ALA A 21 2.64 10.51 -12.69
C ALA A 21 1.15 10.42 -12.30
N VAL A 22 0.74 11.10 -11.22
CA VAL A 22 -0.69 11.27 -10.88
C VAL A 22 -1.36 12.22 -11.86
N ASP A 23 -0.75 13.37 -12.16
CA ASP A 23 -1.29 14.35 -13.11
C ASP A 23 -1.46 13.77 -14.52
N GLU A 24 -0.52 12.91 -14.94
CA GLU A 24 -0.57 12.21 -16.23
C GLU A 24 -1.53 10.99 -16.21
N GLY A 25 -2.11 10.65 -15.06
CA GLY A 25 -3.09 9.57 -14.93
C GLY A 25 -2.51 8.16 -14.85
N PHE A 26 -1.18 8.02 -14.75
CA PHE A 26 -0.52 6.73 -14.54
C PHE A 26 -0.75 6.19 -13.12
N ILE A 27 -0.94 7.07 -12.14
CA ILE A 27 -1.23 6.73 -10.75
C ILE A 27 -2.58 7.35 -10.37
N SER A 28 -3.46 6.57 -9.73
CA SER A 28 -4.72 7.12 -9.27
C SER A 28 -4.49 8.14 -8.13
N PRO A 29 -5.29 9.22 -8.04
CA PRO A 29 -5.15 10.19 -6.95
C PRO A 29 -5.22 9.57 -5.55
N ALA A 30 -5.99 8.50 -5.38
CA ALA A 30 -6.06 7.76 -4.13
C ALA A 30 -4.75 7.01 -3.80
N ALA A 31 -4.10 6.42 -4.80
CA ALA A 31 -2.84 5.69 -4.65
C ALA A 31 -1.67 6.62 -4.29
N ARG A 32 -1.74 7.92 -4.62
CA ARG A 32 -0.73 8.92 -4.24
C ARG A 32 -0.45 8.97 -2.75
N HIS A 33 -1.47 8.70 -1.93
CA HIS A 33 -1.38 8.74 -0.48
C HIS A 33 -0.66 7.52 0.13
N ILE A 34 -0.24 6.54 -0.68
CA ILE A 34 0.48 5.37 -0.18
C ILE A 34 1.82 5.74 0.47
N ILE A 35 2.46 6.81 -0.02
CA ILE A 35 3.70 7.37 0.55
C ILE A 35 3.34 8.51 1.50
N VAL A 36 3.70 8.32 2.76
CA VAL A 36 3.64 9.33 3.81
C VAL A 36 5.04 9.88 4.01
N SER A 37 5.25 11.18 3.81
CA SER A 37 6.56 11.81 4.00
C SER A 37 6.55 12.84 5.13
N ALA A 38 7.70 12.96 5.79
CA ALA A 38 7.96 13.91 6.87
C ALA A 38 9.46 14.27 6.92
N GLN A 39 9.80 15.39 7.54
CA GLN A 39 11.20 15.84 7.63
C GLN A 39 11.94 15.22 8.82
N THR A 40 11.19 14.78 9.83
CA THR A 40 11.74 14.15 11.04
C THR A 40 11.14 12.77 11.26
N ALA A 41 11.89 11.89 11.91
CA ALA A 41 11.42 10.54 12.23
C ALA A 41 10.18 10.59 13.15
N GLN A 42 10.16 11.49 14.13
CA GLN A 42 9.04 11.65 15.05
C GLN A 42 7.76 12.07 14.31
N GLU A 43 7.84 13.07 13.44
CA GLU A 43 6.71 13.50 12.61
C GLU A 43 6.24 12.37 11.67
N LEU A 44 7.19 11.60 11.11
CA LEU A 44 6.86 10.45 10.26
C LEU A 44 6.04 9.42 11.03
N MET A 45 6.45 9.09 12.26
CA MET A 45 5.74 8.14 13.11
C MET A 45 4.32 8.60 13.40
N TYR A 46 4.12 9.85 13.81
CA TYR A 46 2.77 10.38 14.06
C TYR A 46 1.87 10.31 12.82
N LYS A 47 2.39 10.67 11.64
CA LYS A 47 1.62 10.61 10.39
C LYS A 47 1.30 9.17 9.96
N LEU A 48 2.17 8.21 10.29
CA LEU A 48 1.93 6.80 10.03
C LEU A 48 0.88 6.21 11.00
N GLU A 49 0.86 6.65 12.25
CA GLU A 49 -0.15 6.25 13.24
C GLU A 49 -1.54 6.78 12.88
N ASP A 50 -1.63 8.03 12.41
CA ASP A 50 -2.88 8.66 11.97
C ASP A 50 -3.38 8.18 10.60
N TYR A 51 -2.57 7.40 9.87
CA TYR A 51 -2.92 7.01 8.52
C TYR A 51 -4.15 6.08 8.49
N ALA A 52 -5.21 6.57 7.83
CA ALA A 52 -6.34 5.75 7.41
C ALA A 52 -6.26 5.47 5.90
N PRO A 53 -6.24 4.20 5.46
CA PRO A 53 -6.23 3.88 4.05
C PRO A 53 -7.46 4.42 3.33
N LYS A 54 -7.25 5.36 2.39
CA LYS A 54 -8.34 5.94 1.56
C LYS A 54 -8.81 5.03 0.42
N HIS A 55 -8.26 3.82 0.33
CA HIS A 55 -8.58 2.86 -0.71
C HIS A 55 -9.61 1.84 -0.22
N SER A 56 -10.86 1.97 -0.67
CA SER A 56 -11.84 0.87 -0.63
C SER A 56 -11.55 -0.08 -1.79
N GLY A 57 -10.51 -0.89 -1.65
CA GLY A 57 -10.11 -1.80 -2.71
C GLY A 57 -9.20 -2.83 -2.09
N VAL A 58 -9.82 -3.86 -1.53
CA VAL A 58 -9.16 -5.12 -1.22
C VAL A 58 -8.33 -5.45 -2.44
N ALA A 59 -6.99 -5.47 -2.33
CA ALA A 59 -6.17 -6.04 -3.38
C ALA A 59 -6.81 -7.41 -3.70
N PRO A 60 -7.07 -7.73 -4.99
CA PRO A 60 -7.61 -9.03 -5.33
C PRO A 60 -6.75 -10.07 -4.62
N LYS A 61 -7.40 -10.95 -3.87
CA LYS A 61 -6.73 -12.04 -3.17
C LYS A 61 -5.74 -12.67 -4.15
N LEU A 62 -4.48 -12.73 -3.77
CA LEU A 62 -3.46 -13.09 -4.73
C LEU A 62 -3.70 -14.55 -5.17
N SER A 63 -3.40 -14.91 -6.43
CA SER A 63 -3.74 -16.23 -7.00
C SER A 63 -3.26 -17.41 -6.15
N TRP A 64 -2.03 -17.37 -5.65
CA TRP A 64 -1.44 -18.31 -4.71
C TRP A 64 -2.18 -18.44 -3.35
N GLU A 65 -2.88 -17.43 -2.88
CA GLU A 65 -3.72 -17.50 -1.67
C GLU A 65 -5.06 -18.21 -1.94
N MET A 66 -5.55 -18.16 -3.19
CA MET A 66 -6.76 -18.88 -3.61
C MET A 66 -6.49 -20.38 -3.76
N GLU A 67 -5.32 -20.76 -4.30
CA GLU A 67 -4.90 -22.16 -4.47
C GLU A 67 -4.83 -22.93 -3.14
N GLN A 68 -4.32 -22.30 -2.08
CA GLN A 68 -4.27 -22.92 -0.75
C GLN A 68 -5.64 -23.16 -0.13
N GLN A 69 -6.62 -22.27 -0.37
CA GLN A 69 -7.98 -22.48 0.12
C GLN A 69 -8.71 -23.59 -0.61
N LEU A 70 -8.51 -23.72 -1.93
CA LEU A 70 -9.04 -24.85 -2.71
C LEU A 70 -8.45 -26.19 -2.24
N GLY A 71 -7.14 -26.24 -1.99
CA GLY A 71 -6.48 -27.44 -1.45
C GLY A 71 -6.98 -27.82 -0.05
N TYR A 72 -7.16 -26.83 0.85
CA TYR A 72 -7.66 -27.07 2.20
C TYR A 72 -9.13 -27.52 2.23
N ASN A 73 -9.97 -26.94 1.38
CA ASN A 73 -11.38 -27.31 1.27
C ASN A 73 -11.57 -28.71 0.70
N ASN A 74 -10.75 -29.11 -0.28
CA ASN A 74 -10.74 -30.46 -0.82
C ASN A 74 -10.26 -31.48 0.22
N ALA A 75 -9.19 -31.19 0.96
CA ALA A 75 -8.70 -32.06 2.03
C ALA A 75 -9.75 -32.27 3.14
N LYS A 76 -10.54 -31.25 3.48
CA LYS A 76 -11.67 -31.39 4.43
C LYS A 76 -12.82 -32.21 3.86
N ALA A 77 -13.12 -32.10 2.57
CA ALA A 77 -14.18 -32.86 1.93
C ALA A 77 -13.86 -34.37 1.86
N ASP A 78 -12.58 -34.72 1.68
CA ASP A 78 -12.12 -36.11 1.65
C ASP A 78 -12.11 -36.78 3.04
N ILE A 79 -11.90 -36.01 4.12
CA ILE A 79 -11.94 -36.52 5.50
C ILE A 79 -13.39 -36.73 5.98
N ALA A 80 -14.36 -36.06 5.37
CA ALA A 80 -15.78 -36.14 5.73
C ALA A 80 -16.57 -37.25 4.97
N ARG A 81 -15.88 -38.10 4.20
CA ARG A 81 -16.47 -39.18 3.39
C ARG A 81 -16.03 -40.55 3.89
#